data_AF-A0A7V3EIH2-F1
#
_entry.id   AF-A0A7V3EIH2-F1
#
_cell.length_a   1.000
_cell.length_b   1.000
_cell.length_c   1.000
_cell.angle_alpha   90.00
_cell.angle_beta   90.00
_cell.angle_gamma   90.00
#
_symmetry.space_group_name_H-M   'P 1'
#
loop_
_entity.id
_entity.type
_entity.pdbx_description
1 polymer ?
#
loop_
_entity_poly.entity_id
_entity_poly.type
_entity_poly.pdbx_seq_one_letter_code
_entity_poly.pdbx_strand_id
1 'polypeptide(L)'
;MPVSLKVSYLSYQQIARVAAESLEKIGCKDKLPIPVEHIIDNMLKINIIPFPNLFTNFGINAFTSSDLRNMYVDEYLYENLNPQYRFTLAHELGHIILHEKIYANMEMKNLEQWRKFISEVDEIDY
;
A
#
# COMPACT_ATOMS: atom_id res chain seq x y z
N MET A 1 -17.61 4.23 -17.42
CA MET A 1 -16.34 4.78 -17.94
C MET A 1 -15.35 4.73 -16.78
N PRO A 2 -14.13 4.21 -16.97
CA PRO A 2 -13.14 4.17 -15.89
C PRO A 2 -12.89 5.58 -15.37
N VAL A 3 -12.68 5.70 -14.06
CA VAL A 3 -12.40 6.98 -13.42
C VAL A 3 -10.94 7.29 -13.72
N SER A 4 -10.70 8.27 -14.61
CA SER A 4 -9.34 8.75 -14.84
C SER A 4 -8.85 9.46 -13.58
N LEU A 5 -7.98 8.78 -12.84
CA LEU A 5 -7.21 9.42 -11.80
C LEU A 5 -6.21 10.36 -12.48
N LYS A 6 -6.20 11.64 -12.09
CA LYS A 6 -5.15 12.57 -12.54
C LYS A 6 -3.84 12.26 -11.82
N VAL A 7 -3.23 11.12 -12.12
CA VAL A 7 -1.95 10.69 -11.57
C VAL A 7 -0.85 11.03 -12.57
N SER A 8 0.23 11.63 -12.09
CA SER A 8 1.42 11.82 -12.91
C SER A 8 2.19 10.51 -13.01
N TYR A 9 2.40 10.01 -14.23
CA TYR A 9 3.26 8.86 -14.45
C TYR A 9 4.71 9.20 -14.07
N LEU A 10 5.29 8.42 -13.16
CA LEU A 10 6.67 8.59 -12.69
C LEU A 10 7.56 7.50 -13.28
N SER A 11 8.77 7.88 -13.70
CA SER A 11 9.80 6.91 -14.06
C SER A 11 10.31 6.16 -12.83
N TYR A 12 10.90 4.98 -13.02
CA TYR A 12 11.53 4.24 -11.93
C TYR A 12 12.57 5.06 -11.16
N GLN A 13 13.30 5.96 -11.82
CA GLN A 13 14.24 6.86 -11.16
C GLN A 13 13.54 7.88 -10.27
N GLN A 14 12.38 8.40 -10.71
CA GLN A 14 11.56 9.31 -9.90
C GLN A 14 10.97 8.58 -8.69
N ILE A 15 10.45 7.36 -8.87
CA ILE A 15 9.93 6.52 -7.78
C ILE A 15 11.04 6.21 -6.77
N ALA A 16 12.22 5.80 -7.24
CA ALA A 16 13.38 5.53 -6.38
C ALA A 16 13.81 6.77 -5.57
N ARG A 17 13.78 7.96 -6.20
CA ARG A 17 14.05 9.22 -5.51
C ARG A 17 13.01 9.51 -4.43
N VAL A 18 11.72 9.36 -4.73
CA VAL A 18 10.64 9.56 -3.75
C VAL A 18 10.78 8.58 -2.58
N ALA A 19 11.10 7.32 -2.85
CA ALA A 19 11.34 6.32 -1.81
C ALA A 19 12.52 6.70 -0.91
N ALA A 20 13.66 7.11 -1.50
CA ALA A 20 14.83 7.54 -0.74
C ALA A 20 14.56 8.77 0.13
N GLU A 21 13.90 9.79 -0.44
CA GLU A 21 13.51 11.01 0.29
C GLU A 21 12.52 10.70 1.42
N SER A 22 11.58 9.76 1.20
CA SER A 22 10.60 9.36 2.22
C SER A 22 11.27 8.61 3.37
N LEU A 23 12.18 7.68 3.06
CA LEU A 23 12.97 6.98 4.07
C LEU A 23 13.88 7.92 4.87
N GLU A 24 14.40 8.98 4.23
CA GLU A 24 15.17 10.02 4.90
C GLU A 24 14.29 10.80 5.89
N LYS A 25 13.11 11.27 5.46
CA LYS A 25 12.15 11.97 6.31
C LYS A 25 11.68 11.12 7.50
N ILE A 26 11.47 9.83 7.27
CA ILE A 26 11.08 8.85 8.29
C ILE A 26 12.27 8.51 9.23
N GLY A 27 13.52 8.79 8.84
CA GLY A 27 14.71 8.45 9.63
C GLY A 27 15.07 6.97 9.57
N CYS A 28 14.74 6.29 8.48
CA CYS A 28 15.04 4.87 8.24
C CYS A 28 15.92 4.61 7.00
N LYS A 29 16.42 5.67 6.34
CA LYS A 29 17.28 5.57 5.14
C LYS A 29 18.49 4.63 5.31
N ASP A 30 19.15 4.70 6.46
CA ASP A 30 20.38 3.93 6.74
C ASP A 30 20.12 2.59 7.45
N LYS A 31 18.86 2.20 7.64
CA LYS A 31 18.49 0.94 8.31
C LYS A 31 18.39 -0.18 7.29
N LEU A 32 19.27 -1.17 7.39
CA LEU A 32 19.18 -2.39 6.60
C LEU A 32 19.05 -3.61 7.53
N PRO A 33 18.06 -4.50 7.33
CA PRO A 33 16.95 -4.36 6.37
C PRO A 33 16.02 -3.19 6.72
N ILE A 34 15.35 -2.59 5.71
CA ILE A 34 14.36 -1.53 5.95
C ILE A 34 13.22 -2.09 6.82
N PRO A 35 12.90 -1.46 7.97
CA PRO A 35 11.94 -1.97 8.94
C PRO A 35 10.50 -1.59 8.55
N VAL A 36 10.02 -2.09 7.41
CA VAL A 36 8.74 -1.70 6.79
C VAL A 36 7.54 -1.84 7.72
N GLU A 37 7.46 -2.94 8.48
CA GLU A 37 6.38 -3.17 9.45
C GLU A 37 6.40 -2.11 10.56
N HIS A 38 7.57 -1.80 11.12
CA HIS A 38 7.72 -0.76 12.14
C HIS A 38 7.36 0.64 11.62
N ILE A 39 7.73 0.94 10.36
CA ILE A 39 7.36 2.19 9.70
C ILE A 39 5.83 2.31 9.64
N ILE A 40 5.15 1.27 9.16
CA ILE A 40 3.70 1.26 8.96
C ILE A 40 2.97 1.30 10.33
N ASP A 41 3.24 0.33 11.20
CA ASP A 41 2.51 0.16 12.47
C ASP A 41 2.91 1.20 13.52
N ASN A 42 4.21 1.37 13.76
CA ASN A 42 4.65 2.18 14.91
C ASN A 42 4.89 3.65 14.57
N MET A 43 5.35 3.97 13.36
CA MET A 43 5.65 5.36 12.97
C MET A 43 4.45 6.05 12.33
N LEU A 44 3.79 5.39 11.36
CA LEU A 44 2.63 5.93 10.65
C LEU A 44 1.30 5.64 11.35
N LYS A 45 1.29 4.75 12.37
CA LYS A 45 0.08 4.37 13.14
C LYS A 45 -1.01 3.74 12.28
N ILE A 46 -0.60 2.94 11.30
CA ILE A 46 -1.48 2.18 10.41
C ILE A 46 -1.50 0.73 10.89
N ASN A 47 -2.66 0.22 11.28
CA ASN A 47 -2.77 -1.15 11.76
C ASN A 47 -2.54 -2.14 10.62
N ILE A 48 -1.68 -3.13 10.80
CA ILE A 48 -1.54 -4.25 9.86
C ILE A 48 -2.46 -5.37 10.33
N ILE A 49 -3.44 -5.73 9.51
CA ILE A 49 -4.51 -6.68 9.87
C ILE A 49 -4.46 -7.88 8.91
N PRO A 50 -4.10 -9.09 9.40
CA PRO A 50 -4.25 -10.30 8.62
C PRO A 50 -5.72 -10.52 8.23
N PHE A 51 -5.97 -10.80 6.95
CA PHE A 51 -7.28 -11.06 6.38
C PHE A 51 -7.30 -12.47 5.78
N PRO A 52 -8.13 -13.40 6.31
CA PRO A 52 -8.17 -14.77 5.81
C PRO A 52 -8.60 -14.88 4.35
N ASN A 53 -7.85 -15.64 3.56
CA ASN A 53 -8.15 -15.96 2.15
C ASN A 53 -8.35 -14.71 1.25
N LEU A 54 -7.63 -13.63 1.53
CA LEU A 54 -7.72 -12.40 0.74
C LEU A 54 -7.28 -12.66 -0.71
N PHE A 55 -6.17 -13.36 -0.89
CA PHE A 55 -5.66 -13.71 -2.22
C PHE A 55 -6.61 -14.69 -2.93
N THR A 56 -7.04 -15.76 -2.25
CA THR A 56 -7.90 -16.77 -2.88
C THR A 56 -9.26 -16.21 -3.30
N ASN A 57 -9.85 -15.32 -2.50
CA ASN A 57 -11.19 -14.79 -2.77
C ASN A 57 -11.18 -13.56 -3.69
N PHE A 58 -10.12 -12.76 -3.68
CA PHE A 58 -10.08 -11.45 -4.35
C PHE A 58 -8.87 -11.24 -5.27
N GLY A 59 -7.91 -12.16 -5.28
CA GLY A 59 -6.73 -12.11 -6.14
C GLY A 59 -5.66 -11.11 -5.71
N ILE A 60 -5.71 -10.61 -4.46
CA ILE A 60 -4.86 -9.51 -3.99
C ILE A 60 -4.11 -9.92 -2.73
N ASN A 61 -2.89 -9.42 -2.56
CA ASN A 61 -2.05 -9.74 -1.40
C ASN A 61 -2.26 -8.79 -0.22
N ALA A 62 -2.64 -7.54 -0.49
CA ALA A 62 -2.96 -6.55 0.52
C ALA A 62 -3.77 -5.40 -0.09
N PHE A 63 -4.35 -4.58 0.78
CA PHE A 63 -4.89 -3.27 0.43
C PHE A 63 -4.93 -2.35 1.65
N THR A 64 -4.92 -1.04 1.41
CA THR A 64 -5.03 -0.01 2.45
C THR A 64 -6.42 0.62 2.49
N SER A 65 -6.99 0.82 3.69
CA SER A 65 -8.27 1.53 3.86
C SER A 65 -8.12 3.00 3.49
N SER A 66 -9.18 3.65 2.97
CA SER A 66 -9.04 5.03 2.48
C SER A 66 -8.82 6.08 3.57
N ASP A 67 -9.19 5.77 4.82
CA ASP A 67 -8.85 6.59 5.98
C ASP A 67 -7.39 6.43 6.42
N LEU A 68 -6.62 5.58 5.71
CA LEU A 68 -5.21 5.26 5.95
C LEU A 68 -4.93 4.74 7.36
N ARG A 69 -5.93 4.15 8.03
CA ARG A 69 -5.79 3.60 9.39
C ARG A 69 -5.48 2.12 9.42
N ASN A 70 -5.82 1.39 8.36
CA ASN A 70 -5.67 -0.07 8.32
C ASN A 70 -5.08 -0.51 6.99
N MET A 71 -4.14 -1.44 7.05
CA MET A 71 -3.60 -2.18 5.92
C MET A 71 -3.96 -3.65 6.13
N TYR A 72 -4.81 -4.17 5.26
CA TYR A 72 -5.22 -5.56 5.28
C TYR A 72 -4.25 -6.36 4.43
N VAL A 73 -3.77 -7.49 4.95
CA VAL A 73 -2.79 -8.35 4.28
C VAL A 73 -3.29 -9.78 4.30
N ASP A 74 -3.09 -10.53 3.22
CA ASP A 74 -3.46 -11.95 3.19
C ASP A 74 -2.81 -12.72 4.35
N GLU A 75 -3.62 -13.45 5.11
CA GLU A 75 -3.20 -14.16 6.31
C GLU A 75 -2.13 -15.21 6.03
N TYR A 76 -2.25 -15.96 4.93
CA TYR A 76 -1.26 -16.99 4.60
C TYR A 76 0.10 -16.35 4.32
N LEU A 77 0.11 -15.24 3.58
CA LEU A 77 1.30 -14.47 3.27
C LEU A 77 1.92 -13.85 4.55
N TYR A 78 1.10 -13.30 5.45
CA TYR A 78 1.51 -12.78 6.75
C TYR A 78 2.20 -13.85 7.62
N GLU A 79 1.61 -15.04 7.74
CA GLU A 79 2.09 -16.09 8.65
C GLU A 79 3.25 -16.91 8.08
N ASN A 80 3.27 -17.14 6.76
CA ASN A 80 4.10 -18.19 6.15
C ASN A 80 5.18 -17.66 5.19
N LEU A 81 5.04 -16.45 4.65
CA LEU A 81 5.85 -15.97 3.52
C LEU A 81 6.52 -14.63 3.81
N ASN A 82 7.46 -14.60 4.77
CA ASN A 82 8.09 -13.36 5.24
C ASN A 82 8.69 -12.45 4.12
N PRO A 83 9.41 -12.96 3.11
CA PRO A 83 9.94 -12.10 2.05
C PRO A 83 8.83 -11.44 1.22
N GLN A 84 7.80 -12.20 0.84
CA GLN A 84 6.65 -11.71 0.09
C GLN A 84 5.85 -10.71 0.93
N TYR A 85 5.62 -11.02 2.20
CA TYR A 85 5.01 -10.13 3.16
C TYR A 85 5.70 -8.77 3.25
N ARG A 86 7.02 -8.75 3.43
CA ARG A 86 7.78 -7.50 3.49
C ARG A 86 7.73 -6.71 2.18
N PHE A 87 7.72 -7.39 1.04
CA PHE A 87 7.55 -6.73 -0.26
C PHE A 87 6.14 -6.14 -0.40
N THR A 88 5.10 -6.90 -0.05
CA THR A 88 3.70 -6.46 -0.07
C THR A 88 3.50 -5.23 0.81
N LEU A 89 4.02 -5.23 2.04
CA LEU A 89 3.99 -4.05 2.91
C LEU A 89 4.71 -2.84 2.29
N ALA A 90 5.88 -3.05 1.68
CA ALA A 90 6.63 -1.97 1.03
C ALA A 90 5.88 -1.40 -0.18
N HIS A 91 5.18 -2.26 -0.94
CA HIS A 91 4.34 -1.87 -2.06
C HIS A 91 3.18 -0.99 -1.60
N GLU A 92 2.42 -1.42 -0.59
CA GLU A 92 1.33 -0.63 -0.03
C GLU A 92 1.80 0.68 0.62
N LEU A 93 2.97 0.67 1.28
CA LEU A 93 3.59 1.90 1.79
C LEU A 93 3.93 2.87 0.63
N GLY A 94 4.39 2.36 -0.50
CA GLY A 94 4.58 3.13 -1.73
C GLY A 94 3.29 3.81 -2.18
N HIS A 95 2.18 3.08 -2.17
CA HIS A 95 0.86 3.62 -2.48
C HIS A 95 0.45 4.75 -1.55
N ILE A 96 0.66 4.58 -0.25
CA ILE A 96 0.37 5.64 0.74
C ILE A 96 1.19 6.89 0.42
N ILE A 97 2.51 6.74 0.21
CA ILE A 97 3.41 7.86 -0.05
C ILE A 97 3.08 8.60 -1.36
N LEU A 98 2.78 7.86 -2.42
CA LEU A 98 2.55 8.42 -3.76
C LEU A 98 1.12 8.93 -3.94
N HIS A 99 0.15 8.30 -3.28
CA HIS A 99 -1.27 8.47 -3.56
C HIS A 99 -2.09 8.91 -2.33
N GLU A 100 -1.48 9.35 -1.23
CA GLU A 100 -2.18 9.83 -0.01
C GLU A 100 -3.37 10.75 -0.32
N LYS A 101 -3.18 11.73 -1.22
CA LYS A 101 -4.22 12.69 -1.61
C LYS A 101 -5.36 12.04 -2.38
N ILE A 102 -5.09 10.97 -3.10
CA ILE A 102 -6.11 10.21 -3.84
C ILE A 102 -6.92 9.41 -2.83
N TYR A 103 -6.26 8.68 -1.92
CA TYR A 103 -6.91 7.96 -0.83
C TYR A 103 -7.78 8.88 0.05
N ALA A 104 -7.27 10.04 0.46
CA ALA A 104 -7.99 10.99 1.30
C ALA A 104 -9.25 11.56 0.65
N ASN A 105 -9.29 11.64 -0.68
CA ASN A 105 -10.46 12.09 -1.43
C ASN A 105 -11.44 10.94 -1.75
N MET A 106 -11.12 9.71 -1.37
CA MET A 106 -11.93 8.53 -1.62
C MET A 106 -12.60 8.04 -0.33
N GLU A 107 -13.92 7.90 -0.34
CA GLU A 107 -14.67 7.32 0.77
C GLU A 107 -14.75 5.78 0.68
N MET A 108 -13.62 5.08 0.58
CA MET A 108 -13.60 3.60 0.61
C MET A 108 -13.68 3.08 2.05
N LYS A 109 -14.92 2.83 2.50
CA LYS A 109 -15.26 2.33 3.83
C LYS A 109 -15.31 0.80 3.91
N ASN A 110 -15.25 0.09 2.79
CA ASN A 110 -15.30 -1.37 2.75
C ASN A 110 -14.62 -2.00 1.51
N LEU A 111 -14.45 -3.32 1.55
CA LEU A 111 -13.77 -4.13 0.52
C LEU A 111 -14.47 -4.09 -0.85
N GLU A 112 -15.81 -4.00 -0.90
CA GLU A 112 -16.52 -3.88 -2.18
C GLU A 112 -16.23 -2.56 -2.88
N GLN A 113 -16.13 -1.47 -2.11
CA GLN A 113 -15.74 -0.16 -2.62
C GLN A 113 -14.29 -0.13 -3.09
N TRP A 114 -13.39 -0.81 -2.38
CA TRP A 114 -12.02 -1.01 -2.84
C TRP A 114 -11.97 -1.83 -4.14
N ARG A 115 -12.73 -2.93 -4.23
CA ARG A 115 -12.80 -3.75 -5.45
C ARG A 115 -13.33 -2.94 -6.63
N LYS A 116 -14.36 -2.12 -6.37
CA LYS A 116 -14.92 -1.22 -7.37
C LYS A 116 -13.86 -0.20 -7.83
N PHE A 117 -13.11 0.37 -6.91
CA PHE A 117 -12.01 1.28 -7.22
C PHE A 117 -10.97 0.62 -8.13
N ILE A 118 -10.42 -0.54 -7.78
CA ILE A 118 -9.45 -1.24 -8.64
C ILE A 118 -10.04 -1.61 -10.00
N SER A 119 -11.33 -1.94 -10.08
CA SER A 119 -11.97 -2.22 -11.37
C SER A 119 -12.19 -0.97 -12.24
N GLU A 120 -12.16 0.22 -11.63
CA GLU A 120 -12.39 1.51 -12.30
C GLU A 120 -11.08 2.27 -12.59
N VAL A 121 -9.98 1.86 -11.97
CA VAL A 121 -8.62 2.40 -12.14
C VAL A 121 -7.85 1.47 -13.07
N ASP A 122 -7.13 2.05 -14.01
CA ASP A 122 -6.27 1.26 -14.90
C ASP A 122 -5.15 0.60 -14.08
N GLU A 123 -4.74 -0.62 -14.42
CA GLU A 123 -3.57 -1.27 -13.78
C GLU A 123 -2.29 -0.46 -13.99
N ILE A 124 -2.26 0.43 -14.99
CA ILE A 124 -1.17 1.39 -15.19
C ILE A 124 -1.20 2.53 -14.15
N ASP A 125 -2.37 2.82 -13.59
CA ASP A 125 -2.61 3.88 -12.60
C ASP A 125 -2.55 3.36 -11.14
N TYR A 126 -2.44 2.03 -10.94
CA TYR A 126 -2.30 1.33 -9.64
C TYR A 126 -1.03 0.47 -9.61
#